data_AF-A0AAU5BTY0-F1
#
_entry.id   AF-A0AAU5BTY0-F1
#
_cell.length_a   1.000
_cell.length_b   1.000
_cell.length_c   1.000
_cell.angle_alpha   90.00
_cell.angle_beta   90.00
_cell.angle_gamma   90.00
#
_symmetry.space_group_name_H-M   'P 1'
#
loop_
_entity.id
_entity.type
_entity.pdbx_description
1 polymer ?
#
loop_
_entity_poly.entity_id
_entity_poly.type
_entity_poly.pdbx_seq_one_letter_code
_entity_poly.pdbx_strand_id
1 'polypeptide(L)'
;MDLTGGFTLDHSSSTAAPSSGAPRIGAPSTRAPSPRVPSSGAPSTAATSGAASAGAAPRLPSQGGAGRRAEGGSARLSEGGSAGGGGGGGLRTRPAVTELRLSAFAGHRSAAHALGPVTLFAGPSGSGKSTTLRAYEALARLGAGDTLDEVFPDAVDCVPERARPDAQGRRGFRIGCTVDGPEGPVHLDLAVQAEPRLRIVGERLTGRGRTLLATALRDPGRTTVQAEWHTAGTTPVTRAPFPDDLLGTALLPLRVAGKTPGQLEVLAAAEQVVIGLRSAFACDPRPERMRAPVPPGEGRLRRGCGNLAEVLHRTHTDCPRRHHRLAAVAGAGCAGPVTGVGVQELRDGAVRAVLERGGRPATPLGRLGDGELRYLALALTLLTGPGVLEMDRIAEVPDAMQSLTLLADGLDRDLDARQVGELLGLATGIAADGHIRVAGAVGDRTAAQARRMPGVTVVDLGT
;
A
#
# COMPACT_ATOMS: atom_id res chain seq x y z
N MET A 1 -18.91 9.01 -22.64
CA MET A 1 -17.99 7.87 -22.44
C MET A 1 -18.82 6.74 -21.91
N ASP A 2 -18.83 5.56 -22.55
CA ASP A 2 -19.57 4.44 -22.00
C ASP A 2 -18.81 3.91 -20.77
N LEU A 3 -19.31 4.23 -19.58
CA LEU A 3 -18.80 3.74 -18.29
C LEU A 3 -19.14 2.26 -18.09
N THR A 4 -20.16 1.77 -18.79
CA THR A 4 -20.71 0.41 -18.66
C THR A 4 -20.28 -0.55 -19.77
N GLY A 5 -19.83 -0.04 -20.91
CA GLY A 5 -19.56 -0.79 -22.15
C GLY A 5 -18.44 -1.85 -22.08
N GLY A 6 -17.84 -2.07 -20.92
CA GLY A 6 -16.89 -3.17 -20.64
C GLY A 6 -17.29 -4.08 -19.47
N PHE A 7 -18.43 -3.82 -18.81
CA PHE A 7 -18.89 -4.53 -17.60
C PHE A 7 -20.27 -5.18 -17.77
N THR A 8 -20.69 -5.45 -19.01
CA THR A 8 -21.94 -6.18 -19.26
C THR A 8 -21.81 -7.64 -18.81
N LEU A 9 -22.72 -8.08 -17.93
CA LEU A 9 -22.82 -9.50 -17.58
C LEU A 9 -23.55 -10.24 -18.71
N ASP A 10 -23.00 -11.37 -19.15
CA ASP A 10 -23.57 -12.17 -20.23
C ASP A 10 -24.97 -12.66 -19.86
N HIS A 11 -25.91 -12.43 -20.78
CA HIS A 11 -27.29 -12.91 -20.65
C HIS A 11 -27.39 -14.27 -21.33
N SER A 12 -26.92 -15.32 -20.66
CA SER A 12 -27.35 -16.68 -21.00
C SER A 12 -28.73 -16.90 -20.39
N SER A 13 -29.77 -16.55 -21.15
CA SER A 13 -31.18 -16.76 -20.80
C SER A 13 -31.49 -18.25 -20.70
N SER A 14 -31.70 -18.75 -19.48
CA SER A 14 -32.44 -19.98 -19.24
C SER A 14 -33.91 -19.60 -19.02
N THR A 15 -34.70 -19.84 -20.06
CA THR A 15 -36.14 -19.58 -20.12
C THR A 15 -36.88 -20.60 -19.28
N ALA A 16 -37.54 -20.16 -18.21
CA ALA A 16 -38.67 -20.87 -17.62
C ALA A 16 -39.63 -19.85 -16.97
N ALA A 17 -40.73 -19.56 -17.67
CA ALA A 17 -41.89 -18.89 -17.10
C ALA A 17 -42.56 -19.81 -16.06
N PRO A 18 -43.29 -19.24 -15.10
CA PRO A 18 -44.74 -19.39 -15.22
C PRO A 18 -45.58 -18.14 -14.90
N SER A 19 -46.85 -18.35 -15.25
CA SER A 19 -48.03 -17.52 -15.39
C SER A 19 -48.43 -16.55 -14.27
N SER A 20 -49.14 -15.53 -14.75
CA SER A 20 -49.93 -14.50 -14.08
C SER A 20 -50.85 -14.95 -12.93
N GLY A 21 -51.05 -14.04 -11.98
CA GLY A 21 -52.22 -14.01 -11.11
C GLY A 21 -52.15 -12.90 -10.07
N ALA A 22 -52.61 -11.69 -10.41
CA ALA A 22 -52.91 -10.64 -9.43
C ALA A 22 -54.27 -10.92 -8.75
N PRO A 23 -54.48 -10.40 -7.52
CA PRO A 23 -55.45 -9.29 -7.45
C PRO A 23 -55.05 -8.16 -6.49
N ARG A 24 -55.66 -7.00 -6.77
CA ARG A 24 -55.64 -5.73 -6.01
C ARG A 24 -56.50 -5.83 -4.75
N ILE A 25 -56.13 -5.06 -3.71
CA ILE A 25 -56.89 -4.38 -2.62
C ILE A 25 -55.79 -3.87 -1.67
N GLY A 26 -55.72 -2.69 -1.05
CA GLY A 26 -56.54 -1.50 -0.84
C GLY A 26 -55.86 -0.76 0.34
N ALA A 27 -55.72 0.57 0.28
CA ALA A 27 -55.16 1.39 1.38
C ALA A 27 -56.10 1.39 2.62
N PRO A 28 -55.65 1.76 3.83
CA PRO A 28 -55.61 3.19 4.16
C PRO A 28 -54.47 3.67 5.11
N SER A 29 -54.37 5.00 5.13
CA SER A 29 -53.69 5.95 6.04
C SER A 29 -53.72 5.60 7.53
N THR A 30 -52.63 5.92 8.28
CA THR A 30 -52.65 6.90 9.41
C THR A 30 -51.28 7.13 10.06
N ARG A 31 -50.92 8.43 10.14
CA ARG A 31 -50.36 9.22 11.28
C ARG A 31 -49.20 8.69 12.16
N ALA A 32 -48.15 9.53 12.23
CA ALA A 32 -47.07 9.56 13.24
C ALA A 32 -47.56 9.83 14.69
N PRO A 33 -46.72 9.67 15.74
CA PRO A 33 -45.74 10.72 16.08
C PRO A 33 -44.38 10.24 16.61
N SER A 34 -43.36 11.10 16.51
CA SER A 34 -42.09 11.04 17.25
C SER A 34 -42.30 11.17 18.76
N PRO A 35 -41.32 10.75 19.59
CA PRO A 35 -40.67 11.80 20.38
C PRO A 35 -39.16 11.59 20.70
N ARG A 36 -38.48 12.74 20.75
CA ARG A 36 -37.54 13.25 21.78
C ARG A 36 -36.26 12.49 22.12
N VAL A 37 -35.17 13.17 21.74
CA VAL A 37 -33.87 13.27 22.43
C VAL A 37 -34.02 13.59 23.92
N PRO A 38 -33.12 13.08 24.77
CA PRO A 38 -32.53 13.91 25.81
C PRO A 38 -30.99 13.94 25.75
N SER A 39 -30.49 15.16 25.85
CA SER A 39 -29.12 15.53 26.14
C SER A 39 -28.80 15.38 27.64
N SER A 40 -27.50 15.38 27.92
CA SER A 40 -26.82 15.74 29.19
C SER A 40 -26.55 14.62 30.20
N GLY A 41 -25.32 14.61 30.71
CA GLY A 41 -24.97 13.96 31.97
C GLY A 41 -23.56 13.38 32.04
N ALA A 42 -22.54 14.22 32.16
CA ALA A 42 -21.32 13.83 32.88
C ALA A 42 -21.62 13.84 34.40
N PRO A 43 -21.04 12.90 35.17
CA PRO A 43 -20.07 13.29 36.20
C PRO A 43 -18.88 12.31 36.27
N SER A 44 -17.64 12.81 36.32
CA SER A 44 -16.82 13.03 37.52
C SER A 44 -16.48 11.77 38.35
N THR A 45 -15.20 11.38 38.24
CA THR A 45 -14.27 11.00 39.33
C THR A 45 -14.75 10.10 40.47
N ALA A 46 -14.16 8.91 40.57
CA ALA A 46 -13.86 8.28 41.86
C ALA A 46 -12.44 7.72 41.83
N ALA A 47 -11.58 8.32 42.64
CA ALA A 47 -10.28 7.82 43.00
C ALA A 47 -10.43 6.71 44.06
N THR A 48 -9.67 5.64 43.93
CA THR A 48 -9.29 4.80 45.07
C THR A 48 -7.82 4.45 44.97
N SER A 49 -7.07 5.06 45.88
CA SER A 49 -5.74 4.73 46.34
C SER A 49 -5.65 3.29 46.87
N GLY A 50 -4.60 2.57 46.50
CA GLY A 50 -4.16 1.33 47.14
C GLY A 50 -2.64 1.25 47.07
N ALA A 51 -2.00 1.25 48.24
CA ALA A 51 -0.59 1.51 48.44
C ALA A 51 0.36 0.34 48.14
N ALA A 52 1.58 0.73 47.77
CA ALA A 52 2.90 0.14 47.96
C ALA A 52 3.05 -1.29 48.51
N SER A 53 3.91 -2.08 47.84
CA SER A 53 4.91 -2.90 48.50
C SER A 53 6.14 -3.13 47.61
N ALA A 54 7.29 -2.76 48.14
CA ALA A 54 8.62 -2.98 47.60
C ALA A 54 9.06 -4.46 47.68
N GLY A 55 9.92 -4.88 46.76
CA GLY A 55 10.62 -6.17 46.78
C GLY A 55 11.44 -6.32 45.49
N ALA A 56 12.67 -5.81 45.47
CA ALA A 56 13.91 -6.57 45.71
C ALA A 56 14.25 -7.57 44.60
N ALA A 57 15.26 -7.20 43.80
CA ALA A 57 15.89 -8.00 42.75
C ALA A 57 16.62 -9.24 43.30
N PRO A 58 16.68 -10.35 42.54
CA PRO A 58 17.70 -11.36 42.75
C PRO A 58 18.87 -11.22 41.76
N ARG A 59 20.06 -11.40 42.35
CA ARG A 59 21.40 -11.33 41.79
C ARG A 59 21.74 -12.58 40.98
N LEU A 60 22.62 -12.39 39.99
CA LEU A 60 23.39 -13.42 39.30
C LEU A 60 24.23 -14.27 40.28
N PRO A 61 24.49 -15.55 39.96
CA PRO A 61 25.68 -16.25 40.41
C PRO A 61 26.78 -16.22 39.33
N SER A 62 27.96 -15.82 39.79
CA SER A 62 29.27 -15.99 39.18
C SER A 62 29.71 -17.46 39.18
N GLN A 63 30.29 -17.95 38.08
CA GLN A 63 31.29 -19.01 38.13
C GLN A 63 32.45 -18.68 37.20
N GLY A 64 33.64 -18.62 37.80
CA GLY A 64 34.91 -18.60 37.09
C GLY A 64 35.36 -20.02 36.71
N GLY A 65 36.34 -20.11 35.81
CA GLY A 65 37.00 -21.36 35.46
C GLY A 65 37.93 -21.16 34.29
N ALA A 66 39.22 -21.36 34.54
CA ALA A 66 40.34 -20.97 33.71
C ALA A 66 40.58 -21.87 32.48
N GLY A 67 41.08 -21.26 31.41
CA GLY A 67 42.29 -21.68 30.69
C GLY A 67 42.23 -22.93 29.81
N ARG A 68 42.40 -22.73 28.49
CA ARG A 68 43.43 -23.45 27.70
C ARG A 68 43.63 -22.82 26.31
N ARG A 69 44.90 -22.73 25.93
CA ARG A 69 45.43 -22.37 24.59
C ARG A 69 45.20 -23.50 23.58
N ALA A 70 45.02 -23.14 22.31
CA ALA A 70 45.58 -23.75 21.07
C ALA A 70 44.91 -23.05 19.88
N GLU A 71 45.60 -22.20 19.11
CA GLU A 71 46.38 -22.53 17.90
C GLU A 71 45.56 -23.03 16.70
N GLY A 72 45.64 -22.26 15.60
CA GLY A 72 45.81 -22.76 14.23
C GLY A 72 44.56 -23.22 13.47
N GLY A 73 44.32 -22.62 12.29
CA GLY A 73 43.46 -23.27 11.30
C GLY A 73 42.81 -22.35 10.27
N SER A 74 43.60 -21.77 9.39
CA SER A 74 43.14 -21.23 8.11
C SER A 74 42.56 -22.37 7.26
N ALA A 75 41.32 -22.26 6.80
CA ALA A 75 40.81 -23.10 5.71
C ALA A 75 39.77 -22.32 4.88
N ARG A 76 40.29 -21.77 3.78
CA ARG A 76 39.50 -21.43 2.58
C ARG A 76 38.84 -22.71 2.07
N LEU A 77 37.56 -22.63 1.69
CA LEU A 77 36.98 -23.57 0.74
C LEU A 77 36.29 -22.77 -0.36
N SER A 78 37.01 -22.69 -1.48
CA SER A 78 36.50 -22.30 -2.78
C SER A 78 35.71 -23.47 -3.40
N GLU A 79 34.64 -23.09 -4.09
CA GLU A 79 34.16 -23.58 -5.39
C GLU A 79 34.18 -25.09 -5.71
N GLY A 80 32.98 -25.60 -5.99
CA GLY A 80 32.75 -26.70 -6.93
C GLY A 80 31.54 -26.42 -7.81
N GLY A 81 31.76 -26.16 -9.11
CA GLY A 81 30.78 -26.44 -10.18
C GLY A 81 30.72 -27.96 -10.42
N SER A 82 29.77 -28.56 -11.14
CA SER A 82 28.95 -28.11 -12.26
C SER A 82 27.87 -29.18 -12.58
N ALA A 83 26.75 -28.72 -13.15
CA ALA A 83 25.84 -29.37 -14.12
C ALA A 83 25.06 -30.67 -13.80
N GLY A 84 23.73 -30.57 -13.91
CA GLY A 84 22.79 -31.67 -14.13
C GLY A 84 21.34 -31.17 -14.02
N GLY A 85 20.65 -31.01 -15.15
CA GLY A 85 19.40 -30.26 -15.27
C GLY A 85 18.11 -30.94 -14.79
N GLY A 86 17.03 -30.15 -14.84
CA GLY A 86 15.64 -30.63 -14.86
C GLY A 86 14.90 -30.51 -13.52
N GLY A 87 14.17 -29.41 -13.34
CA GLY A 87 13.16 -29.27 -12.29
C GLY A 87 13.21 -27.91 -11.60
N GLY A 88 12.68 -26.88 -12.26
CA GLY A 88 12.49 -25.56 -11.66
C GLY A 88 11.58 -25.64 -10.44
N GLY A 89 12.16 -25.73 -9.25
CA GLY A 89 11.47 -25.44 -8.00
C GLY A 89 11.05 -23.99 -8.03
N GLY A 90 9.75 -23.73 -8.19
CA GLY A 90 9.19 -22.39 -8.20
C GLY A 90 9.61 -21.63 -6.95
N LEU A 91 10.55 -20.69 -7.10
CA LEU A 91 10.71 -19.60 -6.16
C LEU A 91 9.33 -18.93 -6.10
N ARG A 92 8.63 -19.08 -4.97
CA ARG A 92 7.26 -18.59 -4.80
C ARG A 92 7.21 -17.10 -5.11
N THR A 93 6.68 -16.74 -6.27
CA THR A 93 6.51 -15.35 -6.70
C THR A 93 5.57 -14.66 -5.72
N ARG A 94 6.04 -13.61 -5.06
CA ARG A 94 5.20 -12.82 -4.14
C ARG A 94 4.21 -11.99 -4.93
N PRO A 95 2.95 -11.85 -4.48
CA PRO A 95 2.00 -10.94 -5.10
C PRO A 95 2.56 -9.52 -5.19
N ALA A 96 2.56 -8.96 -6.38
CA ALA A 96 3.01 -7.59 -6.63
C ALA A 96 2.30 -6.99 -7.82
N VAL A 97 1.97 -5.70 -7.74
CA VAL A 97 1.46 -4.96 -8.90
C VAL A 97 2.58 -4.80 -9.92
N THR A 98 2.37 -5.33 -11.12
CA THR A 98 3.32 -5.32 -12.24
C THR A 98 2.86 -4.43 -13.38
N GLU A 99 1.61 -3.98 -13.36
CA GLU A 99 1.10 -3.00 -14.31
C GLU A 99 0.02 -2.13 -13.66
N LEU A 100 0.03 -0.84 -13.96
CA LEU A 100 -1.03 0.10 -13.63
C LEU A 100 -1.71 0.58 -14.92
N ARG A 101 -3.04 0.46 -14.98
CA ARG A 101 -3.86 0.90 -16.12
C ARG A 101 -4.70 2.11 -15.74
N LEU A 102 -4.51 3.20 -16.48
CA LEU A 102 -5.28 4.44 -16.38
C LEU A 102 -6.07 4.61 -17.68
N SER A 103 -7.09 3.77 -17.84
CA SER A 103 -7.89 3.73 -19.06
C SER A 103 -8.60 5.06 -19.31
N ALA A 104 -9.07 5.71 -18.25
CA ALA A 104 -9.64 7.05 -18.29
C ALA A 104 -9.65 7.66 -16.90
N PHE A 105 -8.62 8.41 -16.55
CA PHE A 105 -8.44 8.90 -15.19
C PHE A 105 -7.71 10.25 -15.21
N ALA A 106 -8.41 11.32 -14.81
CA ALA A 106 -7.96 12.70 -14.91
C ALA A 106 -7.37 12.99 -16.30
N GLY A 107 -6.10 13.40 -16.39
CA GLY A 107 -5.42 13.65 -17.66
C GLY A 107 -5.06 12.41 -18.48
N HIS A 108 -5.09 11.21 -17.89
CA HIS A 108 -4.64 9.97 -18.52
C HIS A 108 -5.74 9.28 -19.36
N ARG A 109 -5.34 8.74 -20.51
CA ARG A 109 -6.23 8.09 -21.48
C ARG A 109 -5.55 6.87 -22.06
N SER A 110 -6.19 5.70 -21.91
CA SER A 110 -5.68 4.41 -22.41
C SER A 110 -4.21 4.15 -22.04
N ALA A 111 -3.77 4.62 -20.88
CA ALA A 111 -2.39 4.46 -20.44
C ALA A 111 -2.23 3.14 -19.66
N ALA A 112 -1.17 2.40 -19.95
CA ALA A 112 -0.76 1.22 -19.21
C ALA A 112 0.74 1.34 -18.92
N HIS A 113 1.10 1.27 -17.64
CA HIS A 113 2.46 1.45 -17.17
C HIS A 113 2.95 0.16 -16.51
N ALA A 114 3.93 -0.49 -17.13
CA ALA A 114 4.63 -1.61 -16.53
C ALA A 114 5.42 -1.14 -15.30
N LEU A 115 5.33 -1.92 -14.21
CA LEU A 115 5.99 -1.66 -12.95
C LEU A 115 7.05 -2.74 -12.70
N GLY A 116 8.33 -2.36 -12.80
CA GLY A 116 9.47 -3.16 -12.37
C GLY A 116 9.74 -3.06 -10.86
N PRO A 117 10.83 -3.67 -10.38
CA PRO A 117 11.25 -3.57 -8.97
C PRO A 117 11.52 -2.12 -8.53
N VAL A 118 12.12 -1.30 -9.39
CA VAL A 118 12.25 0.14 -9.18
C VAL A 118 11.76 0.85 -10.44
N THR A 119 10.64 1.55 -10.35
CA THR A 119 10.00 2.28 -11.45
C THR A 119 9.89 3.75 -11.13
N LEU A 120 10.36 4.62 -12.02
CA LEU A 120 10.31 6.07 -11.87
C LEU A 120 9.50 6.69 -13.01
N PHE A 121 8.46 7.43 -12.68
CA PHE A 121 7.69 8.24 -13.61
C PHE A 121 8.37 9.60 -13.82
N ALA A 122 8.68 9.92 -15.07
CA ALA A 122 9.35 11.15 -15.49
C ALA A 122 8.48 11.94 -16.48
N GLY A 123 8.84 13.21 -16.73
CA GLY A 123 8.14 14.10 -17.66
C GLY A 123 7.88 15.48 -17.06
N PRO A 124 7.38 16.43 -17.87
CA PRO A 124 7.19 17.82 -17.44
C PRO A 124 6.14 17.95 -16.32
N SER A 125 6.12 19.11 -15.66
CA SER A 125 5.01 19.46 -14.75
C SER A 125 3.68 19.37 -15.50
N GLY A 126 2.66 18.77 -14.86
CA GLY A 126 1.37 18.52 -15.49
C GLY A 126 1.29 17.23 -16.33
N SER A 127 2.38 16.47 -16.51
CA SER A 127 2.36 15.20 -17.25
C SER A 127 1.59 14.06 -16.56
N GLY A 128 1.11 14.28 -15.34
CA GLY A 128 0.32 13.30 -14.59
C GLY A 128 1.13 12.30 -13.75
N LYS A 129 2.44 12.54 -13.50
CA LYS A 129 3.27 11.67 -12.61
C LYS A 129 2.61 11.42 -11.25
N SER A 130 2.23 12.50 -10.56
CA SER A 130 1.57 12.43 -9.25
C SER A 130 0.20 11.76 -9.36
N THR A 131 -0.55 12.04 -10.43
CA THR A 131 -1.84 11.40 -10.72
C THR A 131 -1.69 9.88 -10.89
N THR A 132 -0.63 9.41 -11.53
CA THR A 132 -0.33 7.98 -11.69
C THR A 132 -0.11 7.31 -10.34
N LEU A 133 0.71 7.90 -9.46
CA LEU A 133 0.93 7.36 -8.12
C LEU A 133 -0.33 7.42 -7.24
N ARG A 134 -1.14 8.48 -7.35
CA ARG A 134 -2.43 8.59 -6.67
C ARG A 134 -3.41 7.50 -7.08
N ALA A 135 -3.43 7.11 -8.36
CA ALA A 135 -4.28 6.00 -8.81
C ALA A 135 -3.85 4.66 -8.19
N TYR A 136 -2.54 4.43 -8.05
CA TYR A 136 -2.04 3.24 -7.35
C TYR A 136 -2.39 3.30 -5.85
N GLU A 137 -2.13 4.42 -5.17
CA GLU A 137 -2.53 4.62 -3.76
C GLU A 137 -4.05 4.39 -3.58
N ALA A 138 -4.88 4.86 -4.50
CA ALA A 138 -6.32 4.65 -4.46
C ALA A 138 -6.73 3.17 -4.60
N LEU A 139 -6.14 2.44 -5.55
CA LEU A 139 -6.37 0.99 -5.66
C LEU A 139 -5.90 0.23 -4.41
N ALA A 140 -4.76 0.63 -3.83
CA ALA A 140 -4.25 0.05 -2.60
C ALA A 140 -5.23 0.23 -1.43
N ARG A 141 -5.77 1.44 -1.26
CA ARG A 141 -6.76 1.75 -0.22
C ARG A 141 -8.09 1.01 -0.43
N LEU A 142 -8.60 0.96 -1.65
CA LEU A 142 -9.78 0.15 -1.99
C LEU A 142 -9.56 -1.34 -1.71
N GLY A 143 -8.36 -1.86 -2.00
CA GLY A 143 -7.96 -3.23 -1.69
C GLY A 143 -7.82 -3.49 -0.19
N ALA A 144 -7.57 -2.46 0.62
CA ALA A 144 -7.56 -2.52 2.08
C ALA A 144 -8.98 -2.42 2.69
N GLY A 145 -10.00 -2.07 1.89
CA GLY A 145 -11.39 -2.01 2.32
C GLY A 145 -11.90 -0.60 2.66
N ASP A 146 -11.13 0.46 2.38
CA ASP A 146 -11.60 1.85 2.50
C ASP A 146 -12.81 2.07 1.55
N THR A 147 -13.76 2.90 1.97
CA THR A 147 -14.92 3.25 1.14
C THR A 147 -14.54 4.22 0.03
N LEU A 148 -15.34 4.23 -1.03
CA LEU A 148 -15.06 5.05 -2.21
C LEU A 148 -14.97 6.56 -1.91
N ASP A 149 -15.76 7.07 -0.97
CA ASP A 149 -15.75 8.47 -0.54
C ASP A 149 -14.50 8.83 0.29
N GLU A 150 -13.98 7.90 1.09
CA GLU A 150 -12.70 8.08 1.79
C GLU A 150 -11.51 8.08 0.83
N VAL A 151 -11.59 7.27 -0.24
CA VAL A 151 -10.53 7.16 -1.24
C VAL A 151 -10.54 8.34 -2.22
N PHE A 152 -11.71 8.77 -2.65
CA PHE A 152 -11.91 9.85 -3.62
C PHE A 152 -12.83 10.95 -3.07
N PRO A 153 -12.37 11.75 -2.09
CA PRO A 153 -13.17 12.86 -1.57
C PRO A 153 -13.55 13.86 -2.69
N ASP A 154 -12.63 14.09 -3.63
CA ASP A 154 -12.83 14.94 -4.81
C ASP A 154 -12.92 14.10 -6.10
N ALA A 155 -13.83 13.12 -6.14
CA ALA A 155 -13.96 12.18 -7.27
C ALA A 155 -14.15 12.83 -8.65
N VAL A 156 -14.68 14.06 -8.69
CA VAL A 156 -14.86 14.83 -9.94
C VAL A 156 -13.50 15.17 -10.57
N ASP A 157 -12.46 15.42 -9.79
CA ASP A 157 -11.11 15.71 -10.29
C ASP A 157 -10.45 14.49 -10.95
N CYS A 158 -10.97 13.29 -10.66
CA CYS A 158 -10.53 12.04 -11.28
C CYS A 158 -11.21 11.79 -12.63
N VAL A 159 -12.28 12.52 -12.96
CA VAL A 159 -12.97 12.41 -14.25
C VAL A 159 -12.16 13.13 -15.32
N PRO A 160 -11.93 12.51 -16.51
CA PRO A 160 -11.28 13.23 -17.60
C PRO A 160 -12.04 14.52 -17.97
N GLU A 161 -11.31 15.62 -18.11
CA GLU A 161 -11.88 16.96 -18.34
C GLU A 161 -12.82 16.98 -19.57
N ARG A 162 -12.44 16.30 -20.65
CA ARG A 162 -13.22 16.19 -21.89
C ARG A 162 -14.35 15.15 -21.83
N ALA A 163 -14.53 14.45 -20.71
CA ALA A 163 -15.60 13.47 -20.57
C ALA A 163 -16.94 14.18 -20.48
N ARG A 164 -17.76 14.03 -21.53
CA ARG A 164 -19.13 14.52 -21.54
C ARG A 164 -20.04 13.59 -20.72
N PRO A 165 -21.00 14.14 -19.98
CA PRO A 165 -22.04 13.33 -19.34
C PRO A 165 -22.79 12.52 -20.40
N ASP A 166 -23.23 11.32 -20.03
CA ASP A 166 -24.14 10.55 -20.86
C ASP A 166 -25.57 11.11 -20.80
N ALA A 167 -26.52 10.42 -21.47
CA ALA A 167 -27.92 10.84 -21.52
C ALA A 167 -28.59 10.90 -20.13
N GLN A 168 -28.02 10.24 -19.13
CA GLN A 168 -28.47 10.21 -17.75
C GLN A 168 -27.66 11.16 -16.85
N GLY A 169 -26.79 12.00 -17.43
CA GLY A 169 -25.96 12.93 -16.68
C GLY A 169 -24.72 12.30 -16.04
N ARG A 170 -24.40 11.03 -16.34
CA ARG A 170 -23.37 10.29 -15.62
C ARG A 170 -21.97 10.58 -16.17
N ARG A 171 -21.02 10.77 -15.26
CA ARG A 171 -19.59 10.92 -15.54
C ARG A 171 -18.78 10.11 -14.55
N GLY A 172 -17.59 9.71 -14.96
CA GLY A 172 -16.78 8.77 -14.19
C GLY A 172 -15.41 8.52 -14.78
N PHE A 173 -14.69 7.59 -14.17
CA PHE A 173 -13.33 7.24 -14.52
C PHE A 173 -13.10 5.73 -14.43
N ARG A 174 -12.01 5.27 -15.05
CA ARG A 174 -11.60 3.87 -15.10
C ARG A 174 -10.12 3.73 -14.80
N ILE A 175 -9.84 2.93 -13.78
CA ILE A 175 -8.50 2.55 -13.32
C ILE A 175 -8.44 1.04 -13.14
N GLY A 176 -7.25 0.47 -13.21
CA GLY A 176 -7.04 -0.95 -13.03
C GLY A 176 -5.58 -1.28 -12.81
N CYS A 177 -5.30 -2.54 -12.49
CA CYS A 177 -3.94 -3.02 -12.32
C CYS A 177 -3.80 -4.49 -12.71
N THR A 178 -2.58 -4.92 -12.99
CA THR A 178 -2.21 -6.34 -13.06
C THR A 178 -1.39 -6.67 -11.82
N VAL A 179 -1.78 -7.72 -11.12
CA VAL A 179 -1.03 -8.28 -10.01
C VAL A 179 -0.51 -9.64 -10.42
N ASP A 180 0.81 -9.79 -10.43
CA ASP A 180 1.48 -11.05 -10.68
C ASP A 180 1.82 -11.75 -9.36
N GLY A 181 1.93 -13.08 -9.36
CA GLY A 181 2.07 -13.88 -8.15
C GLY A 181 1.88 -15.39 -8.41
N PRO A 182 1.54 -16.18 -7.38
CA PRO A 182 1.38 -17.63 -7.50
C PRO A 182 0.33 -18.08 -8.52
N GLU A 183 -0.72 -17.27 -8.74
CA GLU A 183 -1.77 -17.56 -9.71
C GLU A 183 -1.41 -17.13 -11.15
N GLY A 184 -0.22 -16.55 -11.35
CA GLY A 184 0.16 -15.82 -12.55
C GLY A 184 -0.52 -14.45 -12.63
N PRO A 185 -0.55 -13.79 -13.81
CA PRO A 185 -1.14 -12.47 -13.96
C PRO A 185 -2.65 -12.48 -13.69
N VAL A 186 -3.08 -11.65 -12.73
CA VAL A 186 -4.48 -11.36 -12.43
C VAL A 186 -4.77 -9.90 -12.70
N HIS A 187 -5.77 -9.62 -13.52
CA HIS A 187 -6.17 -8.27 -13.92
C HIS A 187 -7.40 -7.83 -13.12
N LEU A 188 -7.30 -6.66 -12.47
CA LEU A 188 -8.41 -5.95 -11.86
C LEU A 188 -8.70 -4.68 -12.66
N ASP A 189 -9.92 -4.51 -13.15
CA ASP A 189 -10.40 -3.27 -13.77
C ASP A 189 -11.62 -2.74 -13.02
N LEU A 190 -11.62 -1.44 -12.72
CA LEU A 190 -12.64 -0.75 -11.92
C LEU A 190 -13.22 0.43 -12.70
N ALA A 191 -14.54 0.51 -12.75
CA ALA A 191 -15.28 1.66 -13.24
C ALA A 191 -16.03 2.35 -12.12
N VAL A 192 -15.72 3.63 -11.94
CA VAL A 192 -16.31 4.50 -10.93
C VAL A 192 -17.12 5.58 -11.63
N GLN A 193 -18.37 5.76 -11.20
CA GLN A 193 -19.15 6.94 -11.48
C GLN A 193 -18.86 7.98 -10.40
N ALA A 194 -18.52 9.20 -10.80
CA ALA A 194 -18.34 10.35 -9.91
C ALA A 194 -19.63 11.19 -9.83
N GLU A 195 -20.35 11.34 -10.95
CA GLU A 195 -21.55 12.16 -11.05
C GLU A 195 -22.71 11.34 -11.64
N PRO A 196 -23.97 11.57 -11.21
CA PRO A 196 -24.39 12.53 -10.18
C PRO A 196 -24.13 12.08 -8.74
N ARG A 197 -23.81 10.80 -8.54
CA ARG A 197 -23.47 10.22 -7.23
C ARG A 197 -22.24 9.33 -7.37
N LEU A 198 -21.32 9.48 -6.44
CA LEU A 198 -20.14 8.63 -6.31
C LEU A 198 -20.54 7.18 -6.02
N ARG A 199 -20.12 6.26 -6.89
CA ARG A 199 -20.31 4.80 -6.74
C ARG A 199 -19.48 4.00 -7.74
N ILE A 200 -19.18 2.75 -7.40
CA ILE A 200 -18.67 1.73 -8.30
C ILE A 200 -19.83 1.28 -9.19
N VAL A 201 -19.64 1.36 -10.51
CA VAL A 201 -20.64 0.93 -11.51
C VAL A 201 -20.28 -0.40 -12.16
N GLY A 202 -19.01 -0.80 -12.07
CA GLY A 202 -18.55 -2.09 -12.53
C GLY A 202 -17.13 -2.39 -12.09
N GLU A 203 -16.88 -3.68 -11.94
CA GLU A 203 -15.60 -4.25 -11.55
C GLU A 203 -15.42 -5.55 -12.33
N ARG A 204 -14.18 -5.84 -12.71
CA ARG A 204 -13.84 -7.07 -13.42
C ARG A 204 -12.51 -7.61 -12.89
N LEU A 205 -12.56 -8.84 -12.38
CA LEU A 205 -11.40 -9.63 -12.01
C LEU A 205 -11.21 -10.72 -13.06
N THR A 206 -10.05 -10.76 -13.71
CA THR A 206 -9.71 -11.72 -14.76
C THR A 206 -8.42 -12.45 -14.42
N GLY A 207 -8.42 -13.77 -14.46
CA GLY A 207 -7.23 -14.60 -14.25
C GLY A 207 -7.25 -15.77 -15.22
N ARG A 208 -6.07 -16.22 -15.68
CA ARG A 208 -5.93 -17.34 -16.65
C ARG A 208 -6.81 -17.22 -17.91
N GLY A 209 -7.02 -15.98 -18.39
CA GLY A 209 -7.85 -15.68 -19.57
C GLY A 209 -9.37 -15.77 -19.33
N ARG A 210 -9.82 -15.83 -18.08
CA ARG A 210 -11.22 -16.07 -17.69
C ARG A 210 -11.69 -14.96 -16.74
N THR A 211 -12.94 -14.53 -16.88
CA THR A 211 -13.55 -13.62 -15.90
C THR A 211 -13.92 -14.41 -14.64
N LEU A 212 -13.34 -14.03 -13.51
CA LEU A 212 -13.53 -14.66 -12.20
C LEU A 212 -14.61 -13.95 -11.38
N LEU A 213 -14.63 -12.61 -11.44
CA LEU A 213 -15.67 -11.76 -10.89
C LEU A 213 -16.02 -10.69 -11.92
N ALA A 214 -17.31 -10.42 -12.07
CA ALA A 214 -17.80 -9.21 -12.70
C ALA A 214 -18.89 -8.57 -11.84
N THR A 215 -18.87 -7.26 -11.70
CA THR A 215 -19.97 -6.50 -11.09
C THR A 215 -20.55 -5.53 -12.10
N ALA A 216 -21.85 -5.28 -12.00
CA ALA A 216 -22.54 -4.31 -12.84
C ALA A 216 -23.68 -3.62 -12.08
N LEU A 217 -23.80 -2.30 -12.23
CA LEU A 217 -24.97 -1.56 -11.78
C LEU A 217 -26.18 -1.91 -12.66
N ARG A 218 -27.16 -2.61 -12.08
CA ARG A 218 -28.42 -2.99 -12.76
C ARG A 218 -29.58 -2.06 -12.44
N ASP A 219 -29.66 -1.61 -11.19
CA ASP A 219 -30.71 -0.73 -10.69
C ASP A 219 -30.06 0.52 -10.08
N PRO A 220 -30.03 1.66 -10.80
CA PRO A 220 -29.45 2.91 -10.30
C PRO A 220 -30.12 3.45 -9.03
N GLY A 221 -31.35 3.01 -8.72
CA GLY A 221 -32.08 3.39 -7.52
C GLY A 221 -31.59 2.69 -6.25
N ARG A 222 -30.77 1.65 -6.39
CA ARG A 222 -30.17 0.92 -5.25
C ARG A 222 -28.73 1.36 -5.01
N THR A 223 -28.26 1.09 -3.80
CA THR A 223 -26.85 1.25 -3.36
C THR A 223 -26.09 -0.06 -3.47
N THR A 224 -26.39 -0.86 -4.50
CA THR A 224 -25.80 -2.18 -4.70
C THR A 224 -25.57 -2.44 -6.18
N VAL A 225 -24.45 -3.08 -6.48
CA VAL A 225 -24.17 -3.67 -7.80
C VAL A 225 -24.48 -5.16 -7.78
N GLN A 226 -24.87 -5.70 -8.93
CA GLN A 226 -25.02 -7.14 -9.10
C GLN A 226 -23.64 -7.74 -9.34
N ALA A 227 -23.16 -8.57 -8.42
CA ALA A 227 -21.94 -9.35 -8.59
C ALA A 227 -22.25 -10.73 -9.18
N GLU A 228 -21.38 -11.20 -10.06
CA GLU A 228 -21.36 -12.57 -10.59
C GLU A 228 -19.94 -13.12 -10.50
N TRP A 229 -19.75 -14.27 -9.84
CA TRP A 229 -18.45 -14.92 -9.76
C TRP A 229 -18.50 -16.37 -10.24
N HIS A 230 -17.37 -16.80 -10.79
CA HIS A 230 -17.20 -18.13 -11.34
C HIS A 230 -17.24 -19.22 -10.26
N THR A 231 -17.89 -20.34 -10.56
CA THR A 231 -17.98 -21.48 -9.64
C THR A 231 -17.43 -22.77 -10.22
N ALA A 232 -17.43 -22.96 -11.54
CA ALA A 232 -17.18 -24.27 -12.16
C ALA A 232 -18.04 -25.40 -11.55
N GLY A 233 -19.25 -25.08 -11.09
CA GLY A 233 -20.22 -26.02 -10.52
C GLY A 233 -21.35 -26.35 -11.49
N THR A 234 -22.44 -26.93 -10.97
CA THR A 234 -23.67 -27.18 -11.75
C THR A 234 -24.29 -25.90 -12.30
N THR A 235 -24.19 -24.81 -11.54
CA THR A 235 -24.39 -23.44 -12.03
C THR A 235 -23.03 -22.86 -12.39
N PRO A 236 -22.86 -22.20 -13.56
CA PRO A 236 -21.56 -21.70 -14.01
C PRO A 236 -21.07 -20.47 -13.21
N VAL A 237 -22.01 -19.72 -12.63
CA VAL A 237 -21.77 -18.53 -11.81
C VAL A 237 -22.72 -18.48 -10.61
N THR A 238 -22.30 -17.83 -9.54
CA THR A 238 -23.18 -17.40 -8.44
C THR A 238 -23.41 -15.90 -8.52
N ARG A 239 -24.62 -15.46 -8.19
CA ARG A 239 -25.05 -14.06 -8.25
C ARG A 239 -25.45 -13.56 -6.87
N ALA A 240 -24.93 -12.41 -6.45
CA ALA A 240 -25.35 -11.76 -5.21
C ALA A 240 -25.19 -10.23 -5.29
N PRO A 241 -25.97 -9.45 -4.53
CA PRO A 241 -25.79 -8.00 -4.44
C PRO A 241 -24.56 -7.68 -3.60
N PHE A 242 -23.68 -6.85 -4.13
CA PHE A 242 -22.56 -6.24 -3.41
C PHE A 242 -22.82 -4.74 -3.21
N PRO A 243 -22.30 -4.12 -2.14
CA PRO A 243 -22.37 -2.68 -1.97
C PRO A 243 -21.67 -1.95 -3.13
N ASP A 244 -22.14 -0.76 -3.48
CA ASP A 244 -21.62 0.03 -4.61
C ASP A 244 -20.52 1.04 -4.21
N ASP A 245 -19.99 0.95 -2.99
CA ASP A 245 -18.95 1.83 -2.43
C ASP A 245 -17.70 1.08 -1.93
N LEU A 246 -17.67 -0.25 -2.01
CA LEU A 246 -16.55 -1.10 -1.62
C LEU A 246 -16.09 -1.97 -2.79
N LEU A 247 -14.78 -2.26 -2.84
CA LEU A 247 -14.21 -3.15 -3.85
C LEU A 247 -14.74 -4.58 -3.67
N GLY A 248 -15.47 -5.10 -4.66
CA GLY A 248 -16.06 -6.43 -4.63
C GLY A 248 -15.01 -7.53 -4.51
N THR A 249 -13.85 -7.37 -5.14
CA THR A 249 -12.71 -8.29 -5.02
C THR A 249 -12.28 -8.47 -3.56
N ALA A 250 -12.27 -7.39 -2.76
CA ALA A 250 -11.92 -7.46 -1.34
C ALA A 250 -13.00 -8.16 -0.50
N LEU A 251 -14.25 -8.21 -0.98
CA LEU A 251 -15.37 -8.88 -0.30
C LEU A 251 -15.46 -10.38 -0.60
N LEU A 252 -14.80 -10.87 -1.66
CA LEU A 252 -14.89 -12.27 -2.09
C LEU A 252 -14.55 -13.29 -0.99
N PRO A 253 -13.49 -13.11 -0.17
CA PRO A 253 -13.18 -14.04 0.93
C PRO A 253 -14.30 -14.20 1.95
N LEU A 254 -15.17 -13.19 2.11
CA LEU A 254 -16.30 -13.20 3.04
C LEU A 254 -17.59 -13.74 2.42
N ARG A 255 -17.64 -13.89 1.08
CA ARG A 255 -18.85 -14.17 0.32
C ARG A 255 -18.81 -15.52 -0.41
N VAL A 256 -17.63 -15.99 -0.78
CA VAL A 256 -17.45 -17.21 -1.57
C VAL A 256 -17.14 -18.39 -0.66
N ALA A 257 -17.90 -19.48 -0.81
CA ALA A 257 -17.80 -20.64 0.08
C ALA A 257 -16.56 -21.51 -0.12
N GLY A 258 -15.85 -21.38 -1.26
CA GLY A 258 -14.65 -22.18 -1.56
C GLY A 258 -14.90 -23.67 -1.76
N LYS A 259 -16.12 -24.08 -2.13
CA LYS A 259 -16.52 -25.50 -2.22
C LYS A 259 -16.22 -26.15 -3.57
N THR A 260 -16.02 -25.35 -4.61
CA THR A 260 -15.82 -25.82 -5.98
C THR A 260 -14.48 -25.33 -6.53
N PRO A 261 -13.89 -26.03 -7.52
CA PRO A 261 -12.62 -25.59 -8.12
C PRO A 261 -12.65 -24.15 -8.63
N GLY A 262 -13.76 -23.73 -9.24
CA GLY A 262 -13.91 -22.35 -9.72
C GLY A 262 -14.01 -21.34 -8.59
N GLN A 263 -14.66 -21.68 -7.47
CA GLN A 263 -14.70 -20.81 -6.29
C GLN A 263 -13.32 -20.68 -5.63
N LEU A 264 -12.53 -21.76 -5.59
CA LEU A 264 -11.16 -21.71 -5.10
C LEU A 264 -10.26 -20.83 -5.97
N GLU A 265 -10.43 -20.88 -7.30
CA GLU A 265 -9.71 -19.98 -8.22
C GLU A 265 -10.10 -18.51 -8.04
N VAL A 266 -11.39 -18.22 -7.84
CA VAL A 266 -11.87 -16.87 -7.51
C VAL A 266 -11.22 -16.36 -6.23
N LEU A 267 -11.21 -17.19 -5.17
CA LEU A 267 -10.60 -16.83 -3.89
C LEU A 267 -9.10 -16.59 -4.02
N ALA A 268 -8.37 -17.49 -4.70
CA ALA A 268 -6.92 -17.36 -4.88
C ALA A 268 -6.54 -16.09 -5.67
N ALA A 269 -7.27 -15.78 -6.75
CA ALA A 269 -7.04 -14.58 -7.53
C ALA A 269 -7.37 -13.30 -6.74
N ALA A 270 -8.47 -13.31 -5.97
CA ALA A 270 -8.86 -12.19 -5.13
C ALA A 270 -7.83 -11.93 -4.02
N GLU A 271 -7.40 -12.99 -3.34
CA GLU A 271 -6.36 -12.94 -2.32
C GLU A 271 -5.05 -12.38 -2.91
N GLN A 272 -4.60 -12.88 -4.07
CA GLN A 272 -3.40 -12.36 -4.72
C GLN A 272 -3.50 -10.85 -4.99
N VAL A 273 -4.62 -10.39 -5.56
CA VAL A 273 -4.81 -8.96 -5.86
C VAL A 273 -4.83 -8.12 -4.59
N VAL A 274 -5.58 -8.54 -3.56
CA VAL A 274 -5.66 -7.83 -2.28
C VAL A 274 -4.29 -7.79 -1.59
N ILE A 275 -3.52 -8.88 -1.59
CA ILE A 275 -2.17 -8.91 -1.04
C ILE A 275 -1.25 -7.95 -1.80
N GLY A 276 -1.26 -8.00 -3.13
CA GLY A 276 -0.45 -7.13 -3.97
C GLY A 276 -0.76 -5.65 -3.75
N LEU A 277 -2.04 -5.30 -3.61
CA LEU A 277 -2.49 -3.92 -3.38
C LEU A 277 -2.20 -3.41 -1.96
N ARG A 278 -2.48 -4.22 -0.93
CA ARG A 278 -2.21 -3.87 0.48
C ARG A 278 -0.71 -3.81 0.79
N SER A 279 0.15 -4.29 -0.10
CA SER A 279 1.61 -4.13 0.01
C SER A 279 2.11 -2.69 -0.20
N ALA A 280 1.27 -1.78 -0.73
CA ALA A 280 1.70 -0.44 -1.05
C ALA A 280 1.71 0.50 0.18
N PHE A 281 2.80 1.23 0.38
CA PHE A 281 2.93 2.28 1.37
C PHE A 281 3.28 3.60 0.68
N ALA A 282 2.39 4.59 0.78
CA ALA A 282 2.68 5.94 0.33
C ALA A 282 3.57 6.65 1.36
N CYS A 283 4.75 7.08 0.92
CA CYS A 283 5.70 7.84 1.72
C CYS A 283 5.87 9.23 1.11
N ASP A 284 5.49 10.25 1.87
CA ASP A 284 5.58 11.65 1.49
C ASP A 284 6.16 12.45 2.67
N PRO A 285 7.47 12.34 2.94
CA PRO A 285 8.08 12.97 4.10
C PRO A 285 7.87 14.49 4.08
N ARG A 286 7.39 15.05 5.20
CA ARG A 286 7.11 16.48 5.38
C ARG A 286 8.10 17.08 6.36
N PRO A 287 9.24 17.66 5.91
CA PRO A 287 10.28 18.20 6.77
C PRO A 287 9.76 19.11 7.88
N GLU A 288 8.78 19.95 7.58
CA GLU A 288 8.12 20.85 8.52
C GLU A 288 7.50 20.13 9.73
N ARG A 289 7.06 18.88 9.56
CA ARG A 289 6.48 18.03 10.62
C ARG A 289 7.51 17.14 11.32
N MET A 290 8.69 16.97 10.73
CA MET A 290 9.73 16.03 11.21
C MET A 290 10.71 16.67 12.21
N ARG A 291 10.69 18.00 12.33
CA ARG A 291 11.67 18.79 13.09
C ARG A 291 11.41 18.78 14.59
N ALA A 292 10.15 18.71 14.99
CA ALA A 292 9.75 18.78 16.38
C ALA A 292 10.05 17.46 17.11
N PRO A 293 10.42 17.49 18.40
CA PRO A 293 10.34 16.31 19.24
C PRO A 293 8.90 15.75 19.25
N VAL A 294 8.77 14.44 19.37
CA VAL A 294 7.47 13.75 19.32
C VAL A 294 7.27 12.90 20.57
N PRO A 295 6.04 12.74 21.07
CA PRO A 295 5.80 11.77 22.13
C PRO A 295 6.16 10.34 21.66
N PRO A 296 6.56 9.46 22.57
CA PRO A 296 6.70 8.04 22.26
C PRO A 296 5.33 7.45 21.88
N GLY A 297 5.33 6.41 21.07
CA GLY A 297 4.11 5.75 20.60
C GLY A 297 4.40 4.35 20.08
N GLU A 298 3.55 3.86 19.18
CA GLU A 298 3.62 2.49 18.62
C GLU A 298 4.86 2.26 17.73
N GLY A 299 5.58 3.32 17.35
CA GLY A 299 6.76 3.26 16.51
C GLY A 299 6.45 2.73 15.11
N ARG A 300 5.31 3.16 14.54
CA ARG A 300 4.92 2.93 13.14
C ARG A 300 5.06 4.23 12.35
N LEU A 301 5.89 4.22 11.32
CA LEU A 301 6.16 5.39 10.48
C LEU A 301 4.91 5.77 9.68
N ARG A 302 4.44 7.00 9.88
CA ARG A 302 3.28 7.55 9.18
C ARG A 302 3.65 8.01 7.78
N ARG A 303 2.66 8.12 6.88
CA ARG A 303 2.80 8.64 5.50
C ARG A 303 3.65 9.91 5.40
N GLY A 304 3.40 10.87 6.30
CA GLY A 304 4.11 12.17 6.33
C GLY A 304 5.47 12.16 7.05
N CYS A 305 5.87 11.03 7.63
CA CYS A 305 7.08 10.83 8.42
C CYS A 305 7.29 11.78 9.62
N GLY A 306 6.26 12.51 10.06
CA GLY A 306 6.36 13.46 11.17
C GLY A 306 6.80 12.82 12.49
N ASN A 307 6.60 11.51 12.65
CA ASN A 307 7.05 10.75 13.81
C ASN A 307 8.40 10.03 13.60
N LEU A 308 9.25 10.52 12.69
CA LEU A 308 10.55 9.91 12.40
C LEU A 308 11.39 9.67 13.67
N ALA A 309 11.43 10.62 14.60
CA ALA A 309 12.20 10.49 15.84
C ALA A 309 11.71 9.33 16.74
N GLU A 310 10.40 9.12 16.83
CA GLU A 310 9.78 7.99 17.54
C GLU A 310 10.20 6.65 16.90
N VAL A 311 10.13 6.55 15.58
CA VAL A 311 10.46 5.30 14.86
C VAL A 311 11.95 4.99 14.96
N LEU A 312 12.81 6.00 14.91
CA LEU A 312 14.25 5.84 15.11
C LEU A 312 14.58 5.33 16.53
N HIS A 313 13.85 5.82 17.54
CA HIS A 313 14.00 5.38 18.92
C HIS A 313 13.74 3.88 19.04
N ARG A 314 12.60 3.43 18.50
CA ARG A 314 12.24 2.02 18.47
C ARG A 314 13.24 1.19 17.66
N THR A 315 13.62 1.66 16.47
CA THR A 315 14.54 0.93 15.57
C THR A 315 15.91 0.73 16.20
N HIS A 316 16.40 1.72 16.95
CA HIS A 316 17.66 1.63 17.70
C HIS A 316 17.64 0.44 18.69
N THR A 317 16.53 0.26 19.41
CA THR A 317 16.38 -0.81 20.42
C THR A 317 16.04 -2.17 19.79
N ASP A 318 15.08 -2.20 18.87
CA ASP A 318 14.50 -3.44 18.34
C ASP A 318 15.36 -4.09 17.25
N CYS A 319 16.16 -3.31 16.51
CA CYS A 319 16.92 -3.84 15.38
C CYS A 319 18.26 -3.10 15.13
N PRO A 320 19.32 -3.41 15.92
CA PRO A 320 20.63 -2.78 15.80
C PRO A 320 21.24 -2.86 14.39
N ARG A 321 20.97 -3.94 13.64
CA ARG A 321 21.44 -4.10 12.26
C ARG A 321 20.80 -3.08 11.30
N ARG A 322 19.49 -2.82 11.42
CA ARG A 322 18.82 -1.78 10.61
C ARG A 322 19.31 -0.40 11.00
N HIS A 323 19.47 -0.17 12.31
CA HIS A 323 20.00 1.06 12.84
C HIS A 323 21.40 1.39 12.29
N HIS A 324 22.32 0.42 12.31
CA HIS A 324 23.67 0.58 11.73
C HIS A 324 23.60 0.88 10.23
N ARG A 325 22.78 0.14 9.46
CA ARG A 325 22.60 0.41 8.03
C ARG A 325 22.10 1.83 7.79
N LEU A 326 21.16 2.31 8.60
CA LEU A 326 20.66 3.69 8.48
C LEU A 326 21.74 4.71 8.82
N ALA A 327 22.59 4.46 9.82
CA ALA A 327 23.75 5.31 10.12
C ALA A 327 24.74 5.38 8.95
N ALA A 328 25.01 4.25 8.28
CA ALA A 328 25.86 4.23 7.09
C ALA A 328 25.26 5.05 5.94
N VAL A 329 23.95 4.89 5.69
CA VAL A 329 23.22 5.68 4.67
C VAL A 329 23.23 7.17 5.04
N ALA A 330 22.99 7.51 6.31
CA ALA A 330 23.10 8.89 6.80
C ALA A 330 24.50 9.49 6.55
N GLY A 331 25.56 8.69 6.77
CA GLY A 331 26.94 9.05 6.45
C GLY A 331 27.20 9.38 4.98
N ALA A 332 26.54 8.67 4.07
CA ALA A 332 26.69 8.88 2.63
C ALA A 332 25.94 10.13 2.14
N GLY A 333 24.72 10.38 2.64
CA GLY A 333 23.84 11.42 2.10
C GLY A 333 23.71 12.71 2.91
N CYS A 334 24.06 12.73 4.19
CA CYS A 334 23.96 13.96 5.01
C CYS A 334 25.22 14.84 4.87
N ALA A 335 25.11 16.10 5.27
CA ALA A 335 26.22 17.04 5.21
C ALA A 335 27.19 16.83 6.38
N GLY A 336 28.50 16.86 6.10
CA GLY A 336 29.55 16.68 7.12
C GLY A 336 29.69 15.24 7.62
N PRO A 337 30.67 14.98 8.51
CA PRO A 337 30.90 13.64 9.04
C PRO A 337 29.72 13.22 9.93
N VAL A 338 29.06 12.13 9.56
CA VAL A 338 28.03 11.47 10.37
C VAL A 338 28.55 10.09 10.76
N THR A 339 28.56 9.81 12.05
CA THR A 339 29.05 8.55 12.63
C THR A 339 27.92 7.65 13.12
N GLY A 340 26.71 8.19 13.22
CA GLY A 340 25.57 7.51 13.83
C GLY A 340 24.29 8.33 13.71
N VAL A 341 23.17 7.66 13.99
CA VAL A 341 21.87 8.32 14.20
C VAL A 341 21.52 8.06 15.66
N GLY A 342 21.43 9.09 16.48
CA GLY A 342 21.15 8.95 17.90
C GLY A 342 19.69 9.31 18.22
N VAL A 343 19.26 8.97 19.42
CA VAL A 343 17.98 9.39 19.97
C VAL A 343 18.16 9.88 21.40
N GLN A 344 17.44 10.94 21.75
CA GLN A 344 17.47 11.58 23.05
C GLN A 344 16.06 11.70 23.59
N GLU A 345 15.85 11.19 24.80
CA GLU A 345 14.65 11.46 25.59
C GLU A 345 14.78 12.83 26.26
N LEU A 346 13.72 13.62 26.17
CA LEU A 346 13.60 14.93 26.78
C LEU A 346 12.93 14.81 28.15
N ARG A 347 13.03 15.86 28.97
CA ARG A 347 12.52 15.86 30.36
C ARG A 347 11.00 15.70 30.44
N ASP A 348 10.29 16.09 29.40
CA ASP A 348 8.84 15.96 29.25
C ASP A 348 8.43 14.58 28.69
N GLY A 349 9.38 13.66 28.51
CA GLY A 349 9.16 12.34 27.93
C GLY A 349 9.09 12.33 26.41
N ALA A 350 9.17 13.48 25.74
CA ALA A 350 9.24 13.52 24.28
C ALA A 350 10.59 13.01 23.77
N VAL A 351 10.60 12.49 22.55
CA VAL A 351 11.75 11.88 21.93
C VAL A 351 12.22 12.74 20.76
N ARG A 352 13.54 12.97 20.70
CA ARG A 352 14.19 13.71 19.63
C ARG A 352 15.33 12.88 19.04
N ALA A 353 15.33 12.73 17.72
CA ALA A 353 16.45 12.13 17.01
C ALA A 353 17.54 13.16 16.69
N VAL A 354 18.78 12.66 16.58
CA VAL A 354 19.98 13.45 16.29
C VAL A 354 20.86 12.72 15.28
N LEU A 355 21.65 13.46 14.50
CA LEU A 355 22.81 12.91 13.78
C LEU A 355 24.03 13.02 14.67
N GLU A 356 24.70 11.91 14.92
CA GLU A 356 25.96 11.88 15.64
C GLU A 356 27.08 12.29 14.70
N ARG A 357 27.95 13.20 15.16
CA ARG A 357 29.01 13.79 14.35
C ARG A 357 30.35 13.55 15.04
N GLY A 358 31.25 12.83 14.39
CA GLY A 358 32.57 12.52 14.95
C GLY A 358 33.31 13.79 15.40
N GLY A 359 33.60 13.89 16.70
CA GLY A 359 34.31 15.03 17.29
C GLY A 359 33.51 16.35 17.35
N ARG A 360 32.18 16.32 17.12
CA ARG A 360 31.30 17.49 17.19
C ARG A 360 30.02 17.17 17.98
N PRO A 361 29.32 18.17 18.53
CA PRO A 361 28.01 17.94 19.13
C PRO A 361 27.04 17.30 18.14
N ALA A 362 26.24 16.33 18.62
CA ALA A 362 25.19 15.73 17.84
C ALA A 362 24.21 16.81 17.34
N THR A 363 23.77 16.69 16.09
CA THR A 363 22.87 17.67 15.46
C THR A 363 21.44 17.18 15.49
N PRO A 364 20.51 17.87 16.18
CA PRO A 364 19.11 17.50 16.16
C PRO A 364 18.52 17.54 14.76
N LEU A 365 17.60 16.61 14.46
CA LEU A 365 16.85 16.59 13.20
C LEU A 365 16.19 17.94 12.90
N GLY A 366 15.72 18.64 13.94
CA GLY A 366 15.15 19.99 13.83
C GLY A 366 16.05 21.02 13.14
N ARG A 367 17.38 20.81 13.10
CA ARG A 367 18.37 21.69 12.48
C ARG A 367 18.84 21.25 11.09
N LEU A 368 18.39 20.09 10.59
CA LEU A 368 18.81 19.57 9.29
C LEU A 368 18.12 20.29 8.14
N GLY A 369 18.69 20.22 6.94
CA GLY A 369 18.01 20.69 5.72
C GLY A 369 16.81 19.82 5.37
N ASP A 370 15.88 20.36 4.57
CA ASP A 370 14.70 19.61 4.09
C ASP A 370 15.11 18.36 3.31
N GLY A 371 16.12 18.47 2.44
CA GLY A 371 16.70 17.34 1.71
C GLY A 371 17.26 16.24 2.61
N GLU A 372 17.99 16.59 3.68
CA GLU A 372 18.51 15.61 4.65
C GLU A 372 17.36 14.88 5.38
N LEU A 373 16.32 15.62 5.79
CA LEU A 373 15.15 15.02 6.43
C LEU A 373 14.41 14.06 5.49
N ARG A 374 14.11 14.49 4.26
CA ARG A 374 13.45 13.63 3.25
C ARG A 374 14.30 12.40 2.93
N TYR A 375 15.60 12.58 2.73
CA TYR A 375 16.55 11.49 2.48
C TYR A 375 16.53 10.44 3.60
N LEU A 376 16.63 10.86 4.87
CA LEU A 376 16.62 9.96 6.02
C LEU A 376 15.29 9.20 6.16
N ALA A 377 14.16 9.88 5.93
CA ALA A 377 12.84 9.24 5.99
C ALA A 377 12.63 8.19 4.89
N LEU A 378 13.01 8.50 3.65
CA LEU A 378 12.92 7.57 2.52
C LEU A 378 13.87 6.38 2.73
N ALA A 379 15.10 6.64 3.18
CA ALA A 379 16.07 5.60 3.51
C ALA A 379 15.58 4.67 4.63
N LEU A 380 15.05 5.22 5.72
CA LEU A 380 14.45 4.44 6.80
C LEU A 380 13.33 3.55 6.26
N THR A 381 12.42 4.12 5.46
CA THR A 381 11.30 3.39 4.87
C THR A 381 11.78 2.18 4.05
N LEU A 382 12.80 2.38 3.21
CA LEU A 382 13.41 1.30 2.41
C LEU A 382 14.12 0.24 3.27
N LEU A 383 14.74 0.64 4.38
CA LEU A 383 15.44 -0.27 5.30
C LEU A 383 14.50 -1.01 6.26
N THR A 384 13.24 -0.59 6.32
CA THR A 384 12.22 -1.18 7.20
C THR A 384 11.19 -1.99 6.41
N GLY A 385 10.80 -3.14 6.98
CA GLY A 385 9.66 -3.89 6.45
C GLY A 385 8.31 -3.30 6.88
N PRO A 386 7.19 -3.87 6.39
CA PRO A 386 5.83 -3.44 6.72
C PRO A 386 5.55 -3.40 8.25
N GLY A 387 6.33 -4.16 9.03
CA GLY A 387 6.29 -4.16 10.49
C GLY A 387 6.54 -2.82 11.19
N VAL A 388 7.20 -1.87 10.52
CA VAL A 388 7.56 -0.56 11.09
C VAL A 388 6.76 0.56 10.43
N LEU A 389 5.87 0.26 9.49
CA LEU A 389 5.08 1.25 8.76
C LEU A 389 3.64 1.28 9.28
N GLU A 390 3.03 2.46 9.24
CA GLU A 390 1.59 2.63 9.49
C GLU A 390 0.82 2.16 8.26
N MET A 391 0.76 0.84 8.11
CA MET A 391 -0.02 0.16 7.09
C MET A 391 -0.68 -1.07 7.70
N ASP A 392 -1.82 -1.43 7.12
CA ASP A 392 -2.55 -2.61 7.53
C ASP A 392 -1.74 -3.86 7.16
N ARG A 393 -1.39 -4.64 8.19
CA ARG A 393 -0.60 -5.85 7.98
C ARG A 393 -1.55 -6.96 7.61
N ILE A 394 -1.17 -7.71 6.60
CA ILE A 394 -1.86 -8.95 6.25
C ILE A 394 -1.36 -10.04 7.21
N ALA A 395 -1.90 -10.03 8.43
CA ALA A 395 -1.48 -10.94 9.50
C ALA A 395 -1.68 -12.42 9.11
N GLU A 396 -2.58 -12.68 8.17
CA GLU A 396 -2.85 -14.00 7.60
C GLU A 396 -1.73 -14.50 6.67
N VAL A 397 -0.87 -13.60 6.17
CA VAL A 397 0.21 -13.93 5.24
C VAL A 397 1.55 -13.98 5.98
N PRO A 398 2.32 -15.08 5.87
CA PRO A 398 3.65 -15.15 6.48
C PRO A 398 4.54 -13.99 6.04
N ASP A 399 5.31 -13.41 6.97
CA ASP A 399 6.22 -12.28 6.70
C ASP A 399 7.17 -12.55 5.52
N ALA A 400 7.56 -13.81 5.32
CA ALA A 400 8.40 -14.26 4.20
C ALA A 400 7.71 -14.18 2.81
N MET A 401 6.41 -13.92 2.76
CA MET A 401 5.62 -13.74 1.54
C MET A 401 5.12 -12.31 1.37
N GLN A 402 5.23 -11.47 2.40
CA GLN A 402 4.88 -10.05 2.30
C GLN A 402 5.93 -9.32 1.45
N SER A 403 5.46 -8.65 0.40
CA SER A 403 6.22 -7.64 -0.33
C SER A 403 5.86 -6.25 0.24
N LEU A 404 6.70 -5.25 0.01
CA LEU A 404 6.40 -3.85 0.25
C LEU A 404 6.60 -3.08 -1.05
N THR A 405 5.64 -2.26 -1.45
CA THR A 405 5.82 -1.30 -2.54
C THR A 405 5.82 0.12 -1.98
N LEU A 406 6.96 0.80 -2.04
CA LEU A 406 7.08 2.21 -1.68
C LEU A 406 6.56 3.09 -2.80
N LEU A 407 5.53 3.90 -2.53
CA LEU A 407 5.06 4.95 -3.42
C LEU A 407 5.62 6.30 -2.96
N ALA A 408 6.41 6.97 -3.81
CA ALA A 408 7.08 8.22 -3.44
C ALA A 408 6.86 9.31 -4.50
N ASP A 409 5.90 10.20 -4.25
CA ASP A 409 5.60 11.34 -5.14
C ASP A 409 6.61 12.48 -4.92
N GLY A 410 7.42 12.76 -5.94
CA GLY A 410 8.57 13.66 -5.82
C GLY A 410 9.69 13.02 -5.01
N LEU A 411 10.12 11.82 -5.38
CA LEU A 411 11.20 11.09 -4.71
C LEU A 411 12.48 11.92 -4.57
N ASP A 412 12.75 12.79 -5.55
CA ASP A 412 13.91 13.68 -5.62
C ASP A 412 13.65 15.10 -5.10
N ARG A 413 12.44 15.40 -4.63
CA ARG A 413 12.08 16.74 -4.11
C ARG A 413 13.02 17.10 -2.95
N ASP A 414 13.65 18.26 -3.08
CA ASP A 414 14.62 18.85 -2.14
C ASP A 414 15.93 18.05 -1.95
N LEU A 415 16.12 16.92 -2.62
CA LEU A 415 17.35 16.12 -2.54
C LEU A 415 18.40 16.65 -3.51
N ASP A 416 19.66 16.63 -3.08
CA ASP A 416 20.78 16.86 -3.99
C ASP A 416 21.09 15.60 -4.83
N ALA A 417 21.92 15.76 -5.88
CA ALA A 417 22.26 14.66 -6.80
C ALA A 417 22.96 13.48 -6.11
N ARG A 418 23.73 13.72 -5.04
CA ARG A 418 24.38 12.67 -4.26
C ARG A 418 23.34 11.88 -3.48
N GLN A 419 22.45 12.57 -2.76
CA GLN A 419 21.36 11.96 -2.01
C GLN A 419 20.45 11.11 -2.91
N VAL A 420 20.10 11.62 -4.09
CA VAL A 420 19.34 10.86 -5.10
C VAL A 420 20.10 9.61 -5.54
N GLY A 421 21.40 9.73 -5.83
CA GLY A 421 22.23 8.59 -6.24
C GLY A 421 22.30 7.50 -5.17
N GLU A 422 22.57 7.89 -3.93
CA GLU A 422 22.60 6.97 -2.78
C GLU A 422 21.24 6.31 -2.54
N LEU A 423 20.15 7.08 -2.64
CA LEU A 423 18.80 6.55 -2.42
C LEU A 423 18.39 5.57 -3.52
N LEU A 424 18.71 5.86 -4.79
CA LEU A 424 18.46 4.93 -5.90
C LEU A 424 19.33 3.68 -5.81
N GLY A 425 20.59 3.81 -5.38
CA GLY A 425 21.48 2.67 -5.14
C GLY A 425 20.97 1.78 -4.00
N LEU A 426 20.47 2.39 -2.93
CA LEU A 426 19.80 1.68 -1.84
C LEU A 426 18.54 0.95 -2.33
N ALA A 427 17.69 1.64 -3.10
CA ALA A 427 16.45 1.09 -3.63
C ALA A 427 16.71 -0.11 -4.54
N THR A 428 17.66 -0.03 -5.47
CA THR A 428 17.99 -1.16 -6.36
C THR A 428 18.64 -2.31 -5.60
N GLY A 429 19.54 -2.01 -4.66
CA GLY A 429 20.19 -3.03 -3.83
C GLY A 429 19.20 -3.84 -2.99
N ILE A 430 18.20 -3.18 -2.41
CA ILE A 430 17.16 -3.87 -1.62
C ILE A 430 16.12 -4.53 -2.54
N ALA A 431 15.77 -3.92 -3.66
CA ALA A 431 14.82 -4.49 -4.61
C ALA A 431 15.35 -5.76 -5.29
N ALA A 432 16.68 -5.93 -5.37
CA ALA A 432 17.31 -7.16 -5.85
C ALA A 432 16.95 -8.39 -4.99
N ASP A 433 16.68 -8.21 -3.70
CA ASP A 433 16.21 -9.29 -2.80
C ASP A 433 14.72 -9.65 -3.05
N GLY A 434 14.01 -8.89 -3.89
CA GLY A 434 12.61 -9.14 -4.27
C GLY A 434 11.58 -8.82 -3.18
N HIS A 435 12.02 -8.25 -2.06
CA HIS A 435 11.16 -7.96 -0.89
C HIS A 435 10.53 -6.57 -0.93
N ILE A 436 11.20 -5.63 -1.59
CA ILE A 436 10.77 -4.24 -1.68
C ILE A 436 10.74 -3.82 -3.14
N ARG A 437 9.71 -3.07 -3.50
CA ARG A 437 9.55 -2.41 -4.79
C ARG A 437 9.40 -0.92 -4.58
N VAL A 438 9.73 -0.13 -5.59
CA VAL A 438 9.60 1.33 -5.54
C VAL A 438 8.89 1.80 -6.80
N ALA A 439 7.86 2.64 -6.61
CA ALA A 439 7.26 3.45 -7.67
C ALA A 439 7.35 4.92 -7.27
N GLY A 440 8.13 5.72 -7.99
CA GLY A 440 8.41 7.11 -7.65
C GLY A 440 8.10 8.07 -8.78
N ALA A 441 7.76 9.33 -8.46
CA ALA A 441 7.72 10.42 -9.43
C ALA A 441 8.97 11.26 -9.27
N VAL A 442 9.61 11.62 -10.38
CA VAL A 442 10.89 12.36 -10.38
C VAL A 442 10.92 13.49 -11.40
N GLY A 443 11.83 14.44 -11.21
CA GLY A 443 12.17 15.47 -12.19
C GLY A 443 13.17 14.99 -13.25
N ASP A 444 13.36 15.80 -14.29
CA ASP A 444 14.13 15.42 -15.49
C ASP A 444 15.60 15.09 -15.20
N ARG A 445 16.23 15.80 -14.25
CA ARG A 445 17.63 15.55 -13.86
C ARG A 445 17.80 14.15 -13.27
N THR A 446 16.92 13.81 -12.33
CA THR A 446 16.90 12.49 -11.69
C THR A 446 16.56 11.41 -12.71
N ALA A 447 15.59 11.65 -13.59
CA ALA A 447 15.26 10.72 -14.68
C ALA A 447 16.49 10.44 -15.58
N ALA A 448 17.25 11.48 -15.94
CA ALA A 448 18.48 11.32 -16.73
C ALA A 448 19.54 10.50 -16.00
N GLN A 449 19.68 10.67 -14.68
CA GLN A 449 20.58 9.86 -13.85
C GLN A 449 20.10 8.41 -13.75
N ALA A 450 18.82 8.19 -13.46
CA ALA A 450 18.20 6.89 -13.30
C ALA A 450 18.30 6.01 -14.54
N ARG A 451 18.22 6.58 -15.75
CA ARG A 451 18.41 5.83 -17.02
C ARG A 451 19.78 5.15 -17.13
N ARG A 452 20.79 5.65 -16.41
CA ARG A 452 22.14 5.05 -16.39
C ARG A 452 22.32 4.03 -15.27
N MET A 453 21.31 3.82 -14.42
CA MET A 453 21.38 2.93 -13.27
C MET A 453 20.75 1.58 -13.60
N PRO A 454 21.52 0.47 -13.52
CA PRO A 454 20.96 -0.87 -13.68
C PRO A 454 19.85 -1.14 -12.65
N GLY A 455 18.79 -1.82 -13.09
CA GLY A 455 17.66 -2.20 -12.22
C GLY A 455 16.62 -1.10 -12.00
N VAL A 456 16.79 0.09 -12.60
CA VAL A 456 15.79 1.16 -12.59
C VAL A 456 15.08 1.24 -13.95
N THR A 457 13.75 1.20 -13.93
CA THR A 457 12.90 1.46 -15.09
C THR A 457 12.40 2.91 -15.03
N VAL A 458 12.61 3.67 -16.09
CA VAL A 458 12.06 5.04 -16.22
C VAL A 458 10.91 5.01 -17.22
N VAL A 459 9.75 5.52 -16.82
CA VAL A 459 8.54 5.65 -17.63
C VAL A 459 8.32 7.13 -17.91
N ASP A 460 8.45 7.52 -19.18
CA ASP A 460 8.22 8.90 -19.62
C ASP A 460 6.73 9.17 -19.84
N LEU A 461 6.22 10.23 -19.21
CA LEU A 461 4.83 10.67 -19.32
C LEU A 461 4.74 12.00 -20.07
N GLY A 462 3.69 12.16 -20.89
CA GLY A 462 3.40 13.41 -21.60
C GLY A 462 4.13 13.58 -22.94
N THR A 463 4.60 12.48 -23.54
CA THR A 463 5.07 12.43 -24.93
C THR A 463 3.93 12.28 -25.92
#